data_AF-A0A2H0XRH5-F1
#
_entry.id   AF-A0A2H0XRH5-F1
#
_cell.length_a   1.000
_cell.length_b   1.000
_cell.length_c   1.000
_cell.angle_alpha   90.00
_cell.angle_beta   90.00
_cell.angle_gamma   90.00
#
_symmetry.space_group_name_H-M   'P 1'
#
loop_
_entity.id
_entity.type
_entity.pdbx_description
1 polymer ?
#
loop_
_entity_poly.entity_id
_entity_poly.type
_entity_poly.pdbx_seq_one_letter_code
_entity_poly.pdbx_strand_id
1 'polypeptide(L)'
;MQTQCGVKLRIRPIPDETISRLFPYLRALICLTEKGYKIVSSNRLSELCNINPSIIRKDLSYFGEFGKRGIGYNVVDLLKTIRGILKIQKIKKVVLIGVGNIGRALLSYPNFPSEGIKIIAAFDNDKEKIGTTINGITIQDIKEMEKIVQTENVKICILATPVPVTCEIANRLADKGINAILSFTPCRINMPKNIEVKCIDLSTELTRLIYYSHNNL
;
A
#
# COMPACT_ATOMS: atom_id res chain seq x y z
N MET A 1 -33.87 26.01 18.57
CA MET A 1 -32.50 25.99 18.00
C MET A 1 -32.17 24.53 17.73
N GLN A 2 -32.41 23.93 16.55
CA GLN A 2 -31.75 24.17 15.24
C GLN A 2 -30.22 24.33 15.45
N THR A 3 -29.31 23.49 14.95
CA THR A 3 -29.33 22.60 13.77
C THR A 3 -28.21 21.54 13.89
N GLN A 4 -28.51 20.25 13.76
CA GLN A 4 -27.49 19.19 13.61
C GLN A 4 -27.40 18.83 12.11
N CYS A 5 -26.37 19.35 11.43
CA CYS A 5 -26.09 19.01 10.03
C CYS A 5 -25.36 17.67 9.96
N GLY A 6 -26.13 16.58 9.96
CA GLY A 6 -25.62 15.22 9.74
C GLY A 6 -25.85 14.81 8.29
N VAL A 7 -24.79 14.73 7.48
CA VAL A 7 -24.86 14.16 6.13
C VAL A 7 -25.15 12.66 6.25
N LYS A 8 -26.40 12.25 5.98
CA LYS A 8 -26.78 10.83 5.86
C LYS A 8 -26.16 10.25 4.59
N LEU A 9 -25.10 9.46 4.72
CA LEU A 9 -24.56 8.65 3.64
C LEU A 9 -25.58 7.54 3.29
N ARG A 10 -26.24 7.65 2.13
CA ARG A 10 -26.99 6.54 1.52
C ARG A 10 -25.99 5.55 0.92
N ILE A 11 -25.70 4.47 1.62
CA ILE A 11 -24.79 3.43 1.12
C ILE A 11 -25.58 2.57 0.12
N ARG A 12 -25.47 2.88 -1.17
CA ARG A 12 -25.67 1.86 -2.22
C ARG A 12 -24.52 0.85 -2.14
N PRO A 13 -24.74 -0.44 -2.40
CA PRO A 13 -23.63 -1.40 -2.50
C PRO A 13 -22.66 -0.88 -3.56
N ILE A 14 -21.42 -0.61 -3.14
CA ILE A 14 -20.38 -0.07 -4.02
C ILE A 14 -19.77 -1.27 -4.78
N PRO A 15 -19.67 -1.21 -6.12
CA PRO A 15 -19.05 -2.28 -6.89
C PRO A 15 -17.58 -2.50 -6.50
N ASP A 16 -17.13 -3.76 -6.50
CA ASP A 16 -15.73 -4.11 -6.18
C ASP A 16 -14.75 -3.42 -7.15
N GLU A 17 -15.12 -3.28 -8.42
CA GLU A 17 -14.27 -2.59 -9.40
C GLU A 17 -14.15 -1.09 -9.09
N THR A 18 -15.19 -0.48 -8.50
CA THR A 18 -15.12 0.90 -8.01
C THR A 18 -14.16 1.00 -6.82
N ILE A 19 -14.19 0.04 -5.89
CA ILE A 19 -13.23 -0.03 -4.78
C ILE A 19 -11.79 -0.20 -5.31
N SER A 20 -11.56 -1.09 -6.27
CA SER A 20 -10.24 -1.27 -6.88
C SER A 20 -9.71 0.01 -7.55
N ARG A 21 -10.58 0.82 -8.16
CA ARG A 21 -10.20 2.10 -8.77
C ARG A 21 -9.95 3.22 -7.76
N LEU A 22 -10.32 3.06 -6.49
CA LEU A 22 -9.96 4.03 -5.45
C LEU A 22 -8.46 4.06 -5.15
N PHE A 23 -7.73 2.97 -5.35
CA PHE A 23 -6.29 2.90 -5.12
C PHE A 23 -5.49 3.84 -6.05
N PRO A 24 -5.68 3.82 -7.39
CA PRO A 24 -5.01 4.80 -8.25
C PRO A 24 -5.46 6.24 -7.97
N TYR A 25 -6.73 6.48 -7.61
CA TYR A 25 -7.18 7.82 -7.17
C TYR A 25 -6.44 8.30 -5.93
N LEU A 26 -6.30 7.42 -4.93
CA LEU A 26 -5.56 7.70 -3.70
C LEU A 26 -4.11 8.13 -4.02
N ARG A 27 -3.42 7.36 -4.87
CA ARG A 27 -2.05 7.67 -5.31
C ARG A 27 -1.94 9.02 -6.02
N ALA A 28 -2.84 9.30 -6.96
CA ALA A 28 -2.87 10.57 -7.67
C ALA A 28 -3.11 11.76 -6.72
N LEU A 29 -4.05 11.62 -5.78
CA LEU A 29 -4.39 12.68 -4.82
C LEU A 29 -3.29 12.93 -3.79
N ILE A 30 -2.58 11.91 -3.36
CA ILE A 30 -1.37 12.06 -2.53
C ILE A 30 -0.34 12.92 -3.28
N CYS A 31 -0.03 12.57 -4.53
CA CYS A 31 0.93 13.32 -5.34
C CYS A 31 0.49 14.78 -5.57
N LEU A 32 -0.80 15.01 -5.83
CA LEU A 32 -1.35 16.36 -5.99
C LEU A 32 -1.27 17.18 -4.70
N THR A 33 -1.47 16.54 -3.55
CA THR A 33 -1.35 17.18 -2.24
C THR A 33 0.10 17.59 -1.96
N GLU A 34 1.06 16.71 -2.22
CA GLU A 34 2.50 16.99 -2.07
C GLU A 34 2.95 18.16 -2.97
N LYS A 35 2.33 18.31 -4.14
CA LYS A 35 2.58 19.42 -5.08
C LYS A 35 1.77 20.70 -4.78
N GLY A 36 0.96 20.72 -3.73
CA GLY A 36 0.19 21.90 -3.30
C GLY A 36 -1.06 22.20 -4.14
N TYR A 37 -1.55 21.24 -4.96
CA TYR A 37 -2.79 21.44 -5.71
C TYR A 37 -4.00 21.44 -4.77
N LYS A 38 -4.83 22.48 -4.87
CA LYS A 38 -6.07 22.61 -4.08
C LYS A 38 -7.27 21.96 -4.76
N ILE A 39 -7.34 22.03 -6.09
CA ILE A 39 -8.47 21.55 -6.89
C ILE A 39 -7.95 20.68 -8.03
N VAL A 40 -8.69 19.62 -8.35
CA VAL A 40 -8.41 18.73 -9.49
C VAL A 40 -9.69 18.43 -10.29
N SER A 41 -9.60 18.43 -11.62
CA SER A 41 -10.73 18.06 -12.49
C SER A 41 -10.79 16.55 -12.74
N SER A 42 -11.93 16.04 -13.20
CA SER A 42 -12.04 14.63 -13.64
C SER A 42 -11.10 14.30 -14.79
N ASN A 43 -10.79 15.27 -15.66
CA ASN A 43 -9.88 15.08 -16.79
C ASN A 43 -8.44 14.94 -16.30
N ARG A 44 -8.01 15.79 -15.36
CA ARG A 44 -6.69 15.67 -14.76
C ARG A 44 -6.52 14.38 -13.96
N LEU A 45 -7.55 13.95 -13.22
CA LEU A 45 -7.52 12.63 -12.56
C LEU A 45 -7.47 11.49 -13.59
N SER A 46 -8.16 11.63 -14.73
CA SER A 46 -8.10 10.64 -15.82
C SER A 46 -6.70 10.48 -16.37
N GLU A 47 -5.97 11.58 -16.59
CA GLU A 47 -4.56 11.53 -17.03
C GLU A 47 -3.67 10.81 -16.02
N LEU A 48 -3.86 11.09 -14.73
CA LEU A 48 -3.03 10.51 -13.66
C LEU A 48 -3.35 9.04 -13.37
N CYS A 49 -4.59 8.62 -13.55
CA CYS A 49 -5.06 7.30 -13.14
C CYS A 49 -5.32 6.37 -14.33
N ASN A 50 -5.24 6.88 -15.57
CA ASN A 50 -5.63 6.19 -16.79
C ASN A 50 -7.06 5.61 -16.74
N ILE A 51 -8.02 6.38 -16.22
CA ILE A 51 -9.43 5.98 -16.08
C ILE A 51 -10.32 7.05 -16.70
N ASN A 52 -11.27 6.66 -17.55
CA ASN A 52 -12.16 7.58 -18.26
C ASN A 52 -12.85 8.59 -17.29
N PRO A 53 -12.91 9.90 -17.61
CA PRO A 53 -13.51 10.91 -16.72
C PRO A 53 -14.97 10.63 -16.34
N SER A 54 -15.74 9.98 -17.22
CA SER A 54 -17.13 9.58 -16.94
C SER A 54 -17.21 8.49 -15.85
N ILE A 55 -16.28 7.53 -15.88
CA ILE A 55 -16.14 6.49 -14.85
C ILE A 55 -15.73 7.13 -13.52
N ILE A 56 -14.76 8.06 -13.54
CA ILE A 56 -14.35 8.79 -12.32
C ILE A 56 -15.54 9.49 -11.68
N ARG A 57 -16.34 10.24 -12.46
CA ARG A 57 -17.54 10.92 -11.93
C ARG A 57 -18.55 9.93 -11.37
N LYS A 58 -18.75 8.79 -12.05
CA LYS A 58 -19.65 7.73 -11.59
C LYS A 58 -19.16 7.10 -10.29
N ASP A 59 -17.88 6.75 -10.21
CA ASP A 59 -17.25 6.17 -9.02
C ASP A 59 -17.38 7.12 -7.83
N LEU A 60 -17.00 8.40 -8.00
CA LEU A 60 -17.10 9.38 -6.93
C LEU A 60 -18.55 9.63 -6.49
N SER A 61 -19.53 9.55 -7.41
CA SER A 61 -20.94 9.74 -7.06
C SER A 61 -21.50 8.71 -6.07
N TYR A 62 -20.85 7.54 -5.91
CA TYR A 62 -21.26 6.54 -4.90
C TYR A 62 -20.96 6.99 -3.46
N PHE A 63 -20.03 7.93 -3.26
CA PHE A 63 -19.53 8.26 -1.93
C PHE A 63 -19.95 9.65 -1.42
N GLY A 64 -20.81 10.35 -2.18
CA GLY A 64 -21.29 11.69 -1.86
C GLY A 64 -21.25 12.64 -3.05
N GLU A 65 -21.62 13.89 -2.80
CA GLU A 65 -21.50 14.97 -3.77
C GLU A 65 -20.08 15.53 -3.73
N PHE A 66 -19.24 15.08 -4.66
CA PHE A 66 -17.89 15.61 -4.82
C PHE A 66 -17.85 16.68 -5.90
N GLY A 67 -17.37 17.86 -5.50
CA GLY A 67 -17.11 18.96 -6.40
C GLY A 67 -18.35 19.73 -6.83
N LYS A 68 -18.12 20.88 -7.46
CA LYS A 68 -19.15 21.64 -8.16
C LYS A 68 -18.94 21.47 -9.66
N ARG A 69 -20.03 21.33 -10.42
CA ARG A 69 -19.96 21.31 -11.91
C ARG A 69 -19.15 22.53 -12.37
N GLY A 70 -18.13 22.28 -13.20
CA GLY A 70 -17.24 23.32 -13.74
C GLY A 70 -16.06 23.73 -12.84
N ILE A 71 -16.03 23.31 -11.56
CA ILE A 71 -14.96 23.69 -10.63
C ILE A 71 -13.98 22.52 -10.39
N GLY A 72 -14.49 21.30 -10.25
CA GLY A 72 -13.67 20.12 -9.91
C GLY A 72 -13.75 19.76 -8.42
N TYR A 73 -12.79 18.95 -7.97
CA TYR A 73 -12.78 18.34 -6.64
C TYR A 73 -11.71 18.99 -5.77
N ASN A 74 -12.03 19.30 -4.51
CA ASN A 74 -11.01 19.67 -3.54
C ASN A 74 -10.12 18.45 -3.28
N VAL A 75 -8.81 18.61 -3.50
CA VAL A 75 -7.83 17.51 -3.42
C VAL A 75 -7.76 16.93 -2.02
N VAL A 76 -7.72 17.78 -0.99
CA VAL A 76 -7.57 17.37 0.41
C VAL A 76 -8.84 16.68 0.92
N ASP A 77 -10.01 17.23 0.61
CA ASP A 77 -11.29 16.67 1.04
C ASP A 77 -11.56 15.32 0.35
N LEU A 78 -11.25 15.23 -0.95
CA LEU A 78 -11.39 13.99 -1.71
C LEU A 78 -10.41 12.93 -1.21
N LEU A 79 -9.15 13.29 -0.95
CA LEU A 79 -8.15 12.40 -0.36
C LEU A 79 -8.61 11.86 1.00
N LYS A 80 -9.10 12.74 1.88
CA LYS A 80 -9.61 12.37 3.20
C LYS A 80 -10.78 11.40 3.09
N THR A 81 -11.68 11.64 2.14
CA THR A 81 -12.85 10.78 1.94
C THR A 81 -12.47 9.40 1.41
N ILE A 82 -11.61 9.33 0.39
CA ILE A 82 -11.10 8.06 -0.15
C ILE A 82 -10.35 7.26 0.92
N ARG A 83 -9.50 7.91 1.73
CA ARG A 83 -8.87 7.27 2.89
C ARG A 83 -9.88 6.71 3.89
N GLY A 84 -10.97 7.44 4.14
CA GLY A 84 -12.06 7.00 5.00
C GLY A 84 -12.75 5.74 4.48
N ILE A 85 -13.08 5.71 3.19
CA ILE A 85 -13.73 4.57 2.53
C ILE A 85 -12.84 3.33 2.56
N LEU A 86 -11.57 3.49 2.19
CA LEU A 86 -10.58 2.41 2.20
C LEU A 86 -10.13 2.01 3.63
N LYS A 87 -10.66 2.69 4.67
CA LYS A 87 -10.26 2.51 6.07
C LYS A 87 -8.74 2.67 6.29
N ILE A 88 -8.10 3.50 5.48
CA ILE A 88 -6.69 3.91 5.57
C ILE A 88 -6.60 5.11 6.53
N GLN A 89 -7.16 4.95 7.73
CA GLN A 89 -7.12 5.99 8.76
C GLN A 89 -6.00 5.78 9.78
N LYS A 90 -5.38 4.59 9.79
CA LYS A 90 -4.30 4.25 10.73
C LYS A 90 -3.04 3.94 9.95
N ILE A 91 -1.93 4.51 10.42
CA ILE A 91 -0.59 4.09 10.01
C ILE A 91 -0.50 2.58 10.19
N LYS A 92 -0.20 1.87 9.11
CA LYS A 92 0.02 0.43 9.12
C LYS A 92 1.49 0.21 9.47
N LYS A 93 1.71 -0.36 10.65
CA LYS A 93 3.04 -0.82 11.06
C LYS A 93 3.41 -2.03 10.21
N VAL A 94 4.61 -2.00 9.64
CA VAL A 94 5.17 -3.07 8.82
C VAL A 94 6.55 -3.42 9.36
N VAL A 95 6.90 -4.70 9.33
CA VAL A 95 8.28 -5.16 9.53
C VAL A 95 8.88 -5.62 8.22
N LEU A 96 10.16 -5.34 8.01
CA LEU A 96 10.92 -5.79 6.84
C LEU A 96 11.89 -6.89 7.25
N ILE A 97 11.85 -8.03 6.58
CA ILE A 97 12.78 -9.13 6.80
C ILE A 97 13.71 -9.27 5.59
N GLY A 98 15.02 -9.25 5.85
CA GLY A 98 16.06 -9.26 4.83
C GLY A 98 16.38 -7.84 4.37
N VAL A 99 17.58 -7.36 4.74
CA VAL A 99 18.10 -6.04 4.36
C VAL A 99 19.25 -6.21 3.38
N GLY A 100 19.00 -6.97 2.31
CA GLY A 100 19.83 -6.98 1.10
C GLY A 100 19.57 -5.74 0.23
N ASN A 101 19.88 -5.85 -1.06
CA ASN A 101 19.69 -4.74 -2.01
C ASN A 101 18.22 -4.26 -2.06
N ILE A 102 17.28 -5.19 -2.22
CA ILE A 102 15.84 -4.88 -2.28
C ILE A 102 15.36 -4.33 -0.93
N GLY A 103 15.72 -4.98 0.18
CA GLY A 103 15.33 -4.52 1.51
C GLY A 103 15.80 -3.10 1.81
N ARG A 104 17.06 -2.78 1.50
CA ARG A 104 17.62 -1.43 1.66
C ARG A 104 16.88 -0.39 0.81
N ALA A 105 16.53 -0.74 -0.43
CA ALA A 105 15.74 0.14 -1.30
C ALA A 105 14.34 0.40 -0.73
N LEU A 106 13.69 -0.62 -0.16
CA LEU A 106 12.37 -0.51 0.46
C LEU A 106 12.38 0.35 1.73
N LEU A 107 13.44 0.29 2.56
CA LEU A 107 13.61 1.18 3.72
C LEU A 107 13.74 2.65 3.32
N SER A 108 14.24 2.90 2.11
CA SER A 108 14.44 4.24 1.57
C SER A 108 13.30 4.68 0.64
N TYR A 109 12.21 3.89 0.53
CA TYR A 109 11.14 4.17 -0.42
C TYR A 109 10.27 5.34 0.07
N PRO A 110 10.25 6.49 -0.63
CA PRO A 110 9.67 7.73 -0.12
C PRO A 110 8.15 7.71 -0.03
N ASN A 111 7.48 6.79 -0.74
CA ASN A 111 6.02 6.81 -0.87
C ASN A 111 5.30 6.01 0.23
N PHE A 112 5.98 5.17 1.00
CA PHE A 112 5.33 4.41 2.07
C PHE A 112 4.68 5.33 3.13
N PRO A 113 5.37 6.36 3.67
CA PRO A 113 4.76 7.27 4.63
C PRO A 113 3.49 7.95 4.11
N SER A 114 3.48 8.38 2.84
CA SER A 114 2.32 9.07 2.25
C SER A 114 1.13 8.13 1.98
N GLU A 115 1.40 6.83 1.82
CA GLU A 115 0.39 5.75 1.80
C GLU A 115 -0.06 5.29 3.20
N GLY A 116 0.47 5.90 4.27
CA GLY A 116 0.17 5.48 5.64
C GLY A 116 0.84 4.16 6.02
N ILE A 117 1.92 3.80 5.34
CA ILE A 117 2.75 2.63 5.65
C ILE A 117 3.97 3.12 6.42
N LYS A 118 4.24 2.51 7.58
CA LYS A 118 5.44 2.78 8.38
C LYS A 118 6.18 1.48 8.63
N ILE A 119 7.36 1.34 8.05
CA ILE A 119 8.29 0.28 8.45
C ILE A 119 8.81 0.66 9.84
N ILE A 120 8.51 -0.15 10.84
CA ILE A 120 8.87 0.14 12.24
C ILE A 120 10.13 -0.58 12.69
N ALA A 121 10.49 -1.68 12.01
CA ALA A 121 11.68 -2.47 12.28
C ALA A 121 12.12 -3.21 11.03
N ALA A 122 13.42 -3.42 10.90
CA ALA A 122 14.05 -4.20 9.85
C ALA A 122 14.94 -5.26 10.48
N PHE A 123 14.97 -6.46 9.91
CA PHE A 123 15.68 -7.62 10.46
C PHE A 123 16.59 -8.27 9.44
N ASP A 124 17.78 -8.68 9.88
CA ASP A 124 18.74 -9.44 9.08
C ASP A 124 19.53 -10.40 9.98
N ASN A 125 20.21 -11.40 9.41
CA ASN A 125 21.09 -12.31 10.15
C ASN A 125 22.58 -11.99 9.95
N ASP A 126 22.88 -11.05 9.06
CA ASP A 126 24.23 -10.57 8.81
C ASP A 126 24.70 -9.65 9.95
N LYS A 127 25.73 -10.11 10.66
CA LYS A 127 26.33 -9.40 11.80
C LYS A 127 26.89 -8.02 11.43
N GLU A 128 27.30 -7.83 10.18
CA GLU A 128 27.81 -6.53 9.72
C GLU A 128 26.69 -5.51 9.50
N LYS A 129 25.46 -5.97 9.26
CA LYS A 129 24.30 -5.09 9.09
C LYS A 129 23.60 -4.79 10.41
N ILE A 130 23.56 -5.75 11.33
CA ILE A 130 22.88 -5.59 12.62
C ILE A 130 23.49 -4.40 13.38
N GLY A 131 22.63 -3.51 13.88
CA GLY A 131 23.02 -2.27 14.56
C GLY A 131 23.23 -1.07 13.63
N THR A 132 23.37 -1.27 12.32
CA THR A 132 23.39 -0.17 11.35
C THR A 132 22.01 0.44 11.18
N THR A 133 21.95 1.69 10.70
CA THR A 133 20.68 2.43 10.54
C THR A 133 20.53 2.92 9.11
N ILE A 134 19.34 2.70 8.55
CA ILE A 134 18.95 3.19 7.21
C ILE A 134 17.66 4.00 7.37
N ASN A 135 17.71 5.27 6.97
CA ASN A 135 16.54 6.16 7.00
C ASN A 135 15.83 6.20 8.38
N GLY A 136 16.62 6.19 9.46
CA GLY A 136 16.11 6.20 10.84
C GLY A 136 15.62 4.86 11.39
N ILE A 137 15.74 3.76 10.63
CA ILE A 137 15.41 2.40 11.08
C ILE A 137 16.69 1.61 11.35
N THR A 138 16.89 1.21 12.60
CA THR A 138 18.01 0.33 13.00
C THR A 138 17.70 -1.11 12.62
N ILE A 139 18.66 -1.78 11.97
CA ILE A 139 18.58 -3.19 11.63
C ILE A 139 18.81 -4.02 12.89
N GLN A 140 17.87 -4.90 13.20
CA GLN A 140 17.90 -5.78 14.35
C GLN A 140 18.26 -7.21 13.94
N ASP A 141 18.75 -8.01 14.89
CA ASP A 141 18.95 -9.43 14.68
C ASP A 141 17.61 -10.11 14.41
N ILE A 142 17.57 -10.99 13.41
CA ILE A 142 16.39 -11.78 13.04
C ILE A 142 15.74 -12.52 14.22
N LYS A 143 16.49 -12.86 15.27
CA LYS A 143 15.99 -13.50 16.48
C LYS A 143 15.01 -12.65 17.28
N GLU A 144 15.02 -11.33 17.11
CA GLU A 144 14.10 -10.42 17.79
C GLU A 144 12.77 -10.24 17.04
N MET A 145 12.61 -10.81 15.83
CA MET A 145 11.48 -10.51 14.95
C MET A 145 10.12 -10.89 15.57
N GLU A 146 10.01 -12.08 16.17
CA GLU A 146 8.75 -12.53 16.76
C GLU A 146 8.32 -11.63 17.92
N LYS A 147 9.28 -11.24 18.76
CA LYS A 147 9.05 -10.37 19.91
C LYS A 147 8.52 -9.02 19.46
N ILE A 148 9.17 -8.37 18.50
CA ILE A 148 8.73 -7.07 17.98
C ILE A 148 7.35 -7.16 17.33
N VAL A 149 7.11 -8.21 16.54
CA VAL A 149 5.80 -8.41 15.88
C VAL A 149 4.67 -8.51 16.91
N GLN A 150 4.90 -9.24 18.01
CA GLN A 150 3.94 -9.38 19.09
C GLN A 150 3.75 -8.09 19.89
N THR A 151 4.85 -7.48 20.37
CA THR A 151 4.79 -6.29 21.24
C THR A 151 4.18 -5.09 20.52
N GLU A 152 4.48 -4.94 19.23
CA GLU A 152 3.99 -3.83 18.41
C GLU A 152 2.66 -4.12 17.72
N ASN A 153 2.12 -5.34 17.90
CA ASN A 153 0.92 -5.88 17.25
C ASN A 153 0.94 -5.66 15.73
N VAL A 154 2.06 -6.03 15.10
CA VAL A 154 2.25 -5.90 13.65
C VAL A 154 1.41 -6.96 12.94
N LYS A 155 0.74 -6.55 11.85
CA LYS A 155 -0.11 -7.43 11.04
C LYS A 155 0.43 -7.69 9.64
N ILE A 156 1.38 -6.86 9.19
CA ILE A 156 1.90 -6.87 7.82
C ILE A 156 3.42 -7.02 7.86
N CYS A 157 3.98 -7.90 7.05
CA CYS A 157 5.42 -7.98 6.85
C CYS A 157 5.80 -7.90 5.36
N ILE A 158 7.03 -7.47 5.12
CA ILE A 158 7.68 -7.56 3.81
C ILE A 158 8.81 -8.58 3.92
N LEU A 159 8.83 -9.56 3.02
CA LEU A 159 9.91 -10.54 2.91
C LEU A 159 10.78 -10.20 1.71
N ALA A 160 12.04 -9.88 1.97
CA ALA A 160 13.09 -9.64 0.98
C ALA A 160 14.28 -10.56 1.24
N THR A 161 13.98 -11.82 1.57
CA THR A 161 14.93 -12.87 1.94
C THR A 161 15.22 -13.82 0.77
N PRO A 162 16.36 -14.54 0.80
CA PRO A 162 16.62 -15.65 -0.11
C PRO A 162 15.55 -16.75 -0.01
N VAL A 163 15.31 -17.46 -1.12
CA VAL A 163 14.32 -18.55 -1.21
C VAL A 163 14.42 -19.57 -0.06
N PRO A 164 15.62 -20.08 0.31
CA PRO A 164 15.73 -21.18 1.28
C PRO A 164 15.12 -20.91 2.66
N VAL A 165 15.09 -19.66 3.09
CA VAL A 165 14.62 -19.28 4.44
C VAL A 165 13.23 -18.65 4.45
N THR A 166 12.68 -18.34 3.28
CA THR A 166 11.49 -17.49 3.15
C THR A 166 10.24 -18.15 3.73
N CYS A 167 10.00 -19.43 3.45
CA CYS A 167 8.84 -20.16 3.96
C CYS A 167 8.89 -20.33 5.48
N GLU A 168 10.06 -20.62 6.04
CA GLU A 168 10.25 -20.77 7.49
C GLU A 168 9.91 -19.46 8.22
N ILE A 169 10.48 -18.34 7.76
CA ILE A 169 10.22 -17.01 8.32
C ILE A 169 8.74 -16.66 8.21
N ALA A 170 8.14 -16.91 7.04
CA ALA A 170 6.73 -16.60 6.82
C ALA A 170 5.81 -17.37 7.79
N ASN A 171 6.09 -18.65 8.05
CA ASN A 171 5.35 -19.46 9.02
C ASN A 171 5.55 -18.96 10.46
N ARG A 172 6.79 -18.69 10.86
CA ARG A 172 7.11 -18.15 12.19
C ARG A 172 6.37 -16.84 12.45
N LEU A 173 6.32 -15.96 11.46
CA LEU A 173 5.62 -14.68 11.56
C LEU A 173 4.09 -14.82 11.56
N ALA A 174 3.55 -15.77 10.79
CA ALA A 174 2.13 -16.13 10.80
C ALA A 174 1.67 -16.53 12.20
N ASP A 175 2.43 -17.39 12.89
CA ASP A 175 2.15 -17.85 14.25
C ASP A 175 2.15 -16.72 15.29
N LYS A 176 2.77 -15.58 14.97
CA LYS A 176 2.82 -14.37 15.81
C LYS A 176 1.76 -13.34 15.44
N GLY A 177 0.87 -13.67 14.50
CA GLY A 177 -0.31 -12.88 14.18
C GLY A 177 -0.14 -11.95 12.97
N ILE A 178 0.90 -12.13 12.15
CA ILE A 178 0.95 -11.57 10.79
C ILE A 178 -0.16 -12.23 9.96
N ASN A 179 -0.90 -11.41 9.22
CA ASN A 179 -1.97 -11.88 8.34
C ASN A 179 -1.85 -11.35 6.90
N ALA A 180 -0.83 -10.55 6.62
CA ALA A 180 -0.52 -10.08 5.27
C ALA A 180 0.99 -10.07 5.03
N ILE A 181 1.42 -10.65 3.90
CA ILE A 181 2.81 -10.80 3.52
C ILE A 181 3.00 -10.26 2.10
N LEU A 182 3.91 -9.29 1.95
CA LEU A 182 4.42 -8.86 0.65
C LEU A 182 5.80 -9.49 0.44
N SER A 183 5.93 -10.44 -0.46
CA SER A 183 7.19 -11.13 -0.74
C SER A 183 7.83 -10.64 -2.03
N PHE A 184 9.10 -10.25 -1.97
CA PHE A 184 9.98 -10.00 -3.11
C PHE A 184 10.88 -11.20 -3.42
N THR A 185 10.66 -12.32 -2.76
CA THR A 185 11.35 -13.57 -3.04
C THR A 185 10.76 -14.21 -4.31
N PRO A 186 11.58 -14.69 -5.27
CA PRO A 186 11.12 -15.29 -6.52
C PRO A 186 10.61 -16.73 -6.32
N CYS A 187 9.70 -16.92 -5.37
CA CYS A 187 9.02 -18.19 -5.14
C CYS A 187 7.57 -17.97 -4.69
N ARG A 188 6.74 -18.98 -4.91
CA ARG A 188 5.40 -19.01 -4.31
C ARG A 188 5.53 -19.41 -2.84
N ILE A 189 4.82 -18.69 -1.99
CA ILE A 189 4.68 -19.01 -0.57
C ILE A 189 3.24 -19.44 -0.36
N ASN A 190 3.03 -20.70 0.00
CA ASN A 190 1.70 -21.22 0.30
C ASN A 190 1.40 -21.00 1.77
N MET A 191 0.30 -20.32 2.07
CA MET A 191 -0.16 -20.05 3.43
C MET A 191 -1.63 -20.45 3.62
N PRO A 192 -2.04 -20.70 4.88
CA PRO A 192 -3.46 -20.83 5.23
C PRO A 192 -4.31 -19.66 4.74
N LYS A 193 -5.61 -19.91 4.47
CA LYS A 193 -6.54 -18.93 3.87
C LYS A 193 -6.70 -17.61 4.66
N ASN A 194 -6.36 -17.60 5.94
CA ASN A 194 -6.42 -16.41 6.79
C ASN A 194 -5.20 -15.48 6.65
N ILE A 195 -4.25 -15.83 5.79
CA ILE A 195 -3.02 -15.06 5.55
C ILE A 195 -2.96 -14.69 4.08
N GLU A 196 -3.06 -13.39 3.81
CA GLU A 196 -2.92 -12.86 2.46
C GLU A 196 -1.45 -12.81 2.07
N VAL A 197 -1.10 -13.36 0.91
CA VAL A 197 0.28 -13.36 0.42
C VAL A 197 0.32 -12.81 -1.00
N LYS A 198 1.09 -11.74 -1.20
CA LYS A 198 1.39 -11.18 -2.51
C LYS A 198 2.86 -11.36 -2.82
N CYS A 199 3.19 -12.17 -3.81
CA CYS A 199 4.54 -12.27 -4.36
C CYS A 199 4.73 -11.27 -5.51
N ILE A 200 5.84 -10.54 -5.48
CA ILE A 200 6.33 -9.68 -6.56
C ILE A 200 7.62 -10.32 -7.08
N ASP A 201 7.54 -10.84 -8.31
CA ASP A 201 8.70 -11.29 -9.07
C ASP A 201 8.94 -10.33 -10.23
N LEU A 202 9.92 -9.44 -10.05
CA LEU A 202 10.28 -8.42 -11.04
C LEU A 202 10.73 -9.04 -12.37
N SER A 203 11.36 -10.22 -12.33
CA SER A 203 11.80 -10.92 -13.54
C SER A 203 10.58 -11.40 -14.33
N THR A 204 9.62 -12.02 -13.66
CA THR A 204 8.37 -12.46 -14.29
C THR A 204 7.59 -11.27 -14.89
N GLU A 205 7.49 -10.15 -14.17
CA GLU A 205 6.82 -8.96 -14.70
C GLU A 205 7.55 -8.36 -15.91
N LEU A 206 8.88 -8.33 -15.90
CA LEU A 206 9.65 -7.87 -17.05
C LEU A 206 9.51 -8.82 -18.26
N THR A 207 9.57 -10.13 -18.05
CA THR A 207 9.35 -11.12 -19.12
C THR A 207 7.96 -10.97 -19.75
N ARG A 208 6.94 -10.71 -18.93
CA ARG A 208 5.58 -10.42 -19.44
C ARG A 208 5.58 -9.18 -20.34
N LEU A 209 6.24 -8.09 -19.92
CA LEU A 209 6.36 -6.88 -20.75
C LEU A 209 7.10 -7.15 -22.06
N ILE A 210 8.19 -7.92 -22.01
CA ILE A 210 8.94 -8.33 -23.21
C ILE A 210 8.01 -9.07 -24.17
N TYR A 211 7.25 -10.07 -23.71
CA TYR A 211 6.32 -10.81 -24.55
C TYR A 211 5.29 -9.87 -25.24
N TYR A 212 4.66 -8.97 -24.50
CA TYR A 212 3.68 -8.04 -25.08
C TYR A 212 4.32 -6.97 -25.96
N SER A 213 5.57 -6.61 -25.72
CA SER A 213 6.30 -5.69 -26.61
C SER A 213 6.56 -6.30 -27.99
N HIS A 214 6.69 -7.62 -28.09
CA HIS A 214 6.91 -8.32 -29.37
C HIS A 214 5.60 -8.66 -30.10
N ASN A 215 4.50 -8.91 -29.36
CA ASN A 215 3.21 -9.30 -29.94
C ASN A 215 2.25 -8.12 -30.21
N ASN A 216 2.69 -6.89 -29.96
CA ASN A 216 1.99 -5.66 -30.39
C ASN A 216 2.58 -5.08 -31.70
N LEU A 217 3.23 -5.93 -32.51
CA LEU A 217 3.63 -5.65 -33.91
C LEU A 217 2.72 -6.43 -34.87
#